data_AF-A0A7C3YEN7-F1
#
_entry.id   AF-A0A7C3YEN7-F1
#
_cell.length_a   1.000
_cell.length_b   1.000
_cell.length_c   1.000
_cell.angle_alpha   90.00
_cell.angle_beta   90.00
_cell.angle_gamma   90.00
#
_symmetry.space_group_name_H-M   'P 1'
#
loop_
_entity.id
_entity.type
_entity.pdbx_description
1 polymer ?
#
loop_
_entity_poly.entity_id
_entity_poly.type
_entity_poly.pdbx_seq_one_letter_code
_entity_poly.pdbx_strand_id
1 'polypeptide(L)'
;MGVHRITSEAAKYYAARERVLGTCISLLGSASEKVNRLDKEVLVKLGDLAAYLLPHSPGYAGKLIPVIARLLWAMAGVREREFEYKDLEEIEKIAEDLKKIIEG
;
A
#
# COMPACT_ATOMS: atom_id res chain seq x y z
N MET A 1 25.16 24.35 -0.03
CA MET A 1 23.99 23.58 0.44
C MET A 1 24.48 22.58 1.48
N GLY A 2 24.16 22.81 2.75
CA GLY A 2 24.71 22.04 3.87
C GLY A 2 24.26 20.59 3.81
N VAL A 3 25.20 19.69 3.55
CA VAL A 3 24.99 18.25 3.71
C VAL A 3 24.80 18.02 5.21
N HIS A 4 23.55 17.84 5.66
CA HIS A 4 23.30 17.36 7.03
C HIS A 4 23.98 16.00 7.15
N ARG A 5 25.21 16.00 7.70
CA ARG A 5 25.90 14.77 8.06
C ARG A 5 24.98 14.05 9.04
N ILE A 6 24.53 12.86 8.64
CA ILE A 6 23.77 11.96 9.50
C ILE A 6 24.74 11.47 10.57
N THR A 7 24.81 12.17 11.71
CA THR A 7 25.86 11.98 12.72
C THR A 7 25.51 10.98 13.81
N SER A 8 24.23 10.64 14.02
CA SER A 8 23.80 9.66 15.03
C SER A 8 23.35 8.34 14.41
N GLU A 9 23.56 7.24 15.12
CA GLU A 9 23.08 5.90 14.71
C GLU A 9 21.55 5.87 14.54
N ALA A 10 20.82 6.60 15.39
CA ALA A 10 19.39 6.78 15.23
C ALA A 10 19.05 7.44 13.88
N ALA A 11 19.73 8.52 13.51
CA ALA A 11 19.49 9.20 12.23
C ALA A 11 19.85 8.31 11.02
N LYS A 12 20.90 7.49 11.12
CA LYS A 12 21.24 6.49 10.08
C LYS A 12 20.15 5.43 9.94
N TYR A 13 19.65 4.92 11.07
CA TYR A 13 18.54 3.97 11.08
C TYR A 13 17.29 4.55 10.44
N TYR A 14 16.88 5.77 10.83
CA TYR A 14 15.72 6.42 10.24
C TYR A 14 15.90 6.66 8.73
N ALA A 15 17.04 7.19 8.30
CA ALA A 15 17.31 7.38 6.87
C ALA A 15 17.29 6.06 6.09
N ALA A 16 17.87 4.99 6.65
CA ALA A 16 17.85 3.67 6.04
C ALA A 16 16.42 3.10 5.97
N ARG A 17 15.64 3.22 7.06
CA ARG A 17 14.24 2.79 7.13
C ARG A 17 13.40 3.51 6.09
N GLU A 18 13.47 4.85 6.04
CA GLU A 18 12.68 5.66 5.10
C GLU A 18 13.04 5.33 3.64
N ARG A 19 14.33 5.12 3.34
CA ARG A 19 14.78 4.67 2.02
C ARG A 19 14.18 3.31 1.66
N VAL A 20 14.30 2.32 2.55
CA VAL A 20 13.79 0.96 2.32
C VAL A 20 12.27 0.97 2.14
N LEU A 21 11.54 1.66 3.02
CA LEU A 21 10.09 1.81 2.92
C LEU A 21 9.67 2.46 1.60
N GLY A 22 10.33 3.57 1.21
CA GLY A 22 10.07 4.24 -0.05
C GLY A 22 10.22 3.30 -1.24
N THR A 23 11.32 2.56 -1.31
CA THR A 23 11.57 1.59 -2.38
C THR A 23 10.51 0.48 -2.41
N CYS A 24 10.20 -0.14 -1.28
CA CYS A 24 9.28 -1.27 -1.23
C CYS A 24 7.83 -0.84 -1.53
N ILE A 25 7.40 0.33 -1.03
CA ILE A 25 6.07 0.87 -1.31
C ILE A 25 5.93 1.23 -2.79
N SER A 26 6.95 1.85 -3.40
CA SER A 26 6.95 2.12 -4.84
C SER A 26 6.87 0.83 -5.66
N LEU A 27 7.61 -0.22 -5.25
CA LEU A 27 7.54 -1.53 -5.92
C LEU A 27 6.14 -2.14 -5.84
N LEU A 28 5.51 -2.13 -4.66
CA LEU A 28 4.13 -2.60 -4.45
C LEU A 28 3.14 -1.77 -5.28
N GLY A 29 3.33 -0.45 -5.35
CA GLY A 29 2.59 0.45 -6.22
C GLY A 29 2.64 0.02 -7.69
N SER A 30 3.85 -0.13 -8.23
CA SER A 30 4.03 -0.59 -9.61
C SER A 30 3.49 -2.01 -9.85
N ALA A 31 3.59 -2.90 -8.86
CA ALA A 31 3.03 -4.25 -8.96
C ALA A 31 1.49 -4.23 -9.04
N SER A 32 0.85 -3.37 -8.25
CA SER A 32 -0.61 -3.23 -8.21
C SER A 32 -1.22 -2.83 -9.56
N GLU A 33 -0.52 -2.04 -10.39
CA GLU A 33 -0.99 -1.61 -11.72
C GLU A 33 -0.95 -2.71 -12.76
N LYS A 34 -0.11 -3.72 -12.53
CA LYS A 34 0.15 -4.81 -13.48
C LYS A 34 -0.12 -6.17 -12.88
N VAL A 35 -0.88 -6.24 -11.79
CA VAL A 35 -1.17 -7.47 -11.03
C VAL A 35 -1.71 -8.58 -11.94
N ASN A 36 -2.53 -8.26 -12.94
CA ASN A 36 -3.06 -9.20 -13.94
C ASN A 36 -1.98 -9.82 -14.87
N ARG A 37 -0.74 -9.32 -14.82
CA ARG A 37 0.41 -9.79 -15.61
C ARG A 37 1.47 -10.48 -14.74
N LEU A 38 1.23 -10.59 -13.42
CA LEU A 38 2.16 -11.23 -12.50
C LEU A 38 1.78 -12.70 -12.32
N ASP A 39 2.79 -13.56 -12.28
CA ASP A 39 2.58 -14.96 -11.93
C ASP A 39 2.36 -15.14 -10.42
N LYS A 40 1.91 -16.34 -10.05
CA LYS A 40 1.60 -16.70 -8.66
C LYS A 40 2.83 -16.61 -7.74
N GLU A 41 4.01 -16.94 -8.23
CA GLU A 41 5.24 -16.91 -7.42
C GLU A 41 5.64 -15.47 -7.08
N VAL A 42 5.54 -14.55 -8.04
CA VAL A 42 5.77 -13.12 -7.82
C VAL A 42 4.76 -12.55 -6.84
N LEU A 43 3.48 -12.94 -6.94
CA LEU A 43 2.45 -12.50 -5.99
C LEU A 43 2.74 -12.95 -4.55
N VAL A 44 3.22 -14.18 -4.35
CA VAL A 44 3.64 -14.66 -3.01
C VAL A 44 4.77 -13.80 -2.47
N LYS A 45 5.82 -13.54 -3.26
CA LYS A 45 6.97 -12.71 -2.83
C LYS A 45 6.56 -11.28 -2.50
N LEU A 46 5.60 -10.71 -3.23
CA LEU A 46 5.05 -9.39 -2.93
C LEU A 46 4.23 -9.39 -1.63
N GLY A 47 3.49 -10.47 -1.36
CA GLY A 47 2.81 -10.69 -0.09
C GLY A 47 3.77 -10.79 1.09
N ASP A 48 4.83 -11.58 0.96
CA ASP A 48 5.88 -11.71 1.98
C ASP A 48 6.56 -10.36 2.24
N LEU A 49 6.89 -9.62 1.16
CA LEU A 49 7.45 -8.27 1.27
C LEU A 49 6.52 -7.35 2.06
N ALA A 50 5.22 -7.33 1.73
CA ALA A 50 4.24 -6.51 2.44
C ALA A 50 4.15 -6.90 3.93
N ALA A 51 4.20 -8.19 4.26
CA ALA A 51 4.21 -8.68 5.63
C ALA A 51 5.45 -8.19 6.41
N TYR A 52 6.63 -8.18 5.77
CA TYR A 52 7.86 -7.66 6.38
C TYR A 52 7.81 -6.16 6.64
N LEU A 53 7.04 -5.38 5.86
CA LEU A 53 6.92 -3.93 6.06
C LEU A 53 6.04 -3.58 7.26
N LEU A 54 5.10 -4.46 7.68
CA LEU A 54 4.11 -4.18 8.73
C LEU A 54 4.69 -3.56 10.01
N PRO A 55 5.73 -4.13 10.67
CA PRO A 55 6.30 -3.54 11.89
C PRO A 55 7.07 -2.23 11.63
N HIS A 56 7.35 -1.90 10.37
CA HIS A 56 8.19 -0.79 9.98
C HIS A 56 7.43 0.37 9.33
N SER A 57 6.13 0.26 9.03
CA SER A 57 5.38 1.26 8.26
C SER A 57 4.27 2.03 9.02
N PRO A 58 4.42 2.44 10.30
CA PRO A 58 3.41 3.27 10.96
C PRO A 58 3.23 4.60 10.21
N GLY A 59 1.98 5.01 10.00
CA GLY A 59 1.63 6.26 9.31
C GLY A 59 1.66 6.20 7.77
N TYR A 60 1.97 5.05 7.17
CA TYR A 60 2.06 4.89 5.71
C TYR A 60 0.76 4.44 5.01
N ALA A 61 -0.35 4.36 5.76
CA ALA A 61 -1.63 3.84 5.27
C ALA A 61 -2.05 4.46 3.93
N GLY A 62 -1.99 5.80 3.81
CA GLY A 62 -2.39 6.50 2.57
C GLY A 62 -1.62 6.06 1.31
N LYS A 63 -0.36 5.62 1.44
CA LYS A 63 0.41 5.10 0.29
C LYS A 63 0.07 3.65 -0.06
N LEU A 64 -0.48 2.91 0.90
CA LEU A 64 -0.81 1.49 0.74
C LEU A 64 -2.27 1.27 0.32
N ILE A 65 -3.19 2.19 0.63
CA ILE A 65 -4.60 2.09 0.20
C ILE A 65 -4.76 1.91 -1.32
N PRO A 66 -4.04 2.64 -2.20
CA PRO A 66 -4.14 2.43 -3.64
C PRO A 66 -3.69 1.04 -4.09
N VAL A 67 -2.68 0.47 -3.42
CA VAL A 67 -2.19 -0.89 -3.69
C VAL A 67 -3.29 -1.90 -3.37
N ILE A 68 -3.90 -1.78 -2.20
CA ILE A 68 -4.98 -2.67 -1.74
C ILE A 68 -6.18 -2.59 -2.66
N ALA A 69 -6.63 -1.38 -3.02
CA ALA A 69 -7.79 -1.19 -3.90
C ALA A 69 -7.60 -1.87 -5.26
N ARG A 70 -6.44 -1.70 -5.89
CA ARG A 70 -6.12 -2.32 -7.19
C ARG A 70 -6.03 -3.84 -7.12
N LEU A 71 -5.50 -4.40 -6.03
CA LEU A 71 -5.50 -5.85 -5.82
C LEU A 71 -6.93 -6.40 -5.75
N LEU A 72 -7.81 -5.76 -4.98
CA LEU A 72 -9.21 -6.16 -4.86
C LEU A 72 -9.96 -6.06 -6.21
N TRP A 73 -9.73 -4.98 -6.96
CA TRP A 73 -10.30 -4.81 -8.31
C TRP A 73 -9.83 -5.89 -9.27
N ALA A 74 -8.54 -6.20 -9.27
CA ALA A 74 -8.00 -7.26 -10.11
C ALA A 74 -8.54 -8.64 -9.75
N MET A 75 -8.66 -8.95 -8.45
CA MET A 75 -9.31 -10.19 -7.99
C MET A 75 -10.77 -10.28 -8.46
N ALA A 76 -11.47 -9.15 -8.58
CA ALA A 76 -12.81 -9.07 -9.13
C ALA A 76 -12.86 -9.02 -10.68
N GLY A 77 -11.71 -9.13 -11.36
CA GLY A 77 -11.62 -9.07 -12.83
C GLY A 77 -11.75 -7.67 -13.42
N VAL A 78 -11.73 -6.62 -12.61
CA VAL A 78 -11.78 -5.22 -13.05
C VAL A 78 -10.39 -4.80 -13.52
N ARG A 79 -10.26 -4.44 -14.81
CA ARG A 79 -8.97 -4.16 -15.45
C ARG A 79 -8.42 -2.78 -15.12
N GLU A 80 -9.29 -1.77 -15.15
CA GLU A 80 -8.94 -0.38 -14.87
C GLU A 80 -10.10 0.28 -14.12
N ARG A 81 -9.77 1.05 -13.09
CA ARG A 81 -10.72 1.85 -12.32
C ARG A 81 -9.99 3.06 -11.74
N GLU A 82 -10.64 4.21 -11.82
CA GLU A 82 -10.11 5.45 -11.27
C GLU A 82 -10.49 5.62 -9.81
N PHE A 83 -9.66 6.35 -9.08
CA PHE A 83 -9.99 6.77 -7.72
C PHE A 83 -10.94 7.94 -7.79
N GLU A 84 -12.13 7.76 -7.24
CA GLU A 84 -13.12 8.83 -7.11
C GLU A 84 -12.96 9.49 -5.74
N TYR A 85 -13.08 10.81 -5.69
CA TYR A 85 -13.22 11.52 -4.42
C TYR A 85 -14.61 11.27 -3.86
N LYS A 86 -14.68 10.92 -2.57
CA LYS A 86 -15.92 10.84 -1.80
C LYS A 86 -15.73 11.58 -0.48
N ASP A 87 -16.77 12.27 -0.03
CA ASP A 87 -16.74 12.88 1.29
C ASP A 87 -16.90 11.83 2.41
N LEU A 88 -16.74 12.26 3.66
CA LEU A 88 -16.76 11.33 4.80
C LEU A 88 -18.13 10.69 5.02
N GLU A 89 -19.22 11.41 4.72
CA GLU A 89 -20.60 10.92 4.90
C GLU A 89 -20.91 9.84 3.86
N GLU A 90 -20.49 10.04 2.61
CA GLU A 90 -20.57 9.03 1.56
C GLU A 90 -19.76 7.77 1.92
N ILE A 91 -18.53 7.95 2.41
CA ILE A 91 -17.65 6.83 2.79
C ILE A 91 -18.27 6.04 3.95
N GLU A 92 -18.79 6.70 4.97
CA GLU A 92 -19.45 6.07 6.12
C GLU A 92 -20.64 5.22 5.67
N LYS A 93 -21.51 5.78 4.82
CA LYS A 93 -22.66 5.05 4.27
C LYS A 93 -22.23 3.80 3.49
N ILE A 94 -21.21 3.92 2.64
CA ILE A 94 -20.66 2.77 1.89
C ILE A 94 -20.15 1.71 2.86
N ALA A 95 -19.45 2.11 3.92
CA ALA A 95 -18.92 1.20 4.93
C ALA A 95 -20.04 0.46 5.68
N GLU A 96 -21.12 1.15 6.07
CA GLU A 96 -22.27 0.54 6.72
C GLU A 96 -22.99 -0.48 5.83
N ASP A 97 -23.18 -0.15 4.54
CA ASP A 97 -23.85 -1.05 3.60
C ASP A 97 -23.00 -2.30 3.32
N LEU A 98 -21.67 -2.14 3.16
CA LEU A 98 -20.76 -3.27 3.06
C LEU A 98 -20.73 -4.12 4.34
N LYS A 99 -20.79 -3.49 5.52
CA LYS A 99 -20.82 -4.19 6.80
C LYS A 99 -22.05 -5.09 6.91
N LYS A 100 -23.23 -4.63 6.49
CA LYS A 100 -24.46 -5.44 6.45
C LYS A 100 -24.34 -6.66 5.54
N ILE A 101 -23.57 -6.57 4.45
CA ILE A 101 -23.35 -7.68 3.52
C ILE A 101 -22.36 -8.71 4.08
N ILE A 102 -21.35 -8.26 4.85
CA ILE A 102 -20.27 -9.11 5.36
C ILE A 102 -20.61 -9.75 6.71
N GLU A 103 -21.25 -8.99 7.61
CA GLU A 103 -21.55 -9.39 8.98
C GLU A 103 -23.02 -9.75 9.22
N GLY A 104 -23.91 -9.42 8.28
CA GLY A 104 -25.34 -9.76 8.32
C GLY A 104 -25.64 -11.09 7.65
#